data_AF-A0A924JT12-F1
#
_entry.id   AF-A0A924JT12-F1
#
_cell.length_a   1.000
_cell.length_b   1.000
_cell.length_c   1.000
_cell.angle_alpha   90.00
_cell.angle_beta   90.00
_cell.angle_gamma   90.00
#
_symmetry.space_group_name_H-M   'P 1'
#
loop_
_entity.id
_entity.type
_entity.pdbx_description
1 polymer ?
#
loop_
_entity_poly.entity_id
_entity_poly.type
_entity_poly.pdbx_seq_one_letter_code
_entity_poly.pdbx_strand_id
1 'polypeptide(L)'
;CDPKHDSVAKMKHYADSLKVDTKKWVFLTGRKDSLYNMARNSYGIDDPKNMVANVNDDFMHSQFFALVDKNGIVRGQVYDGLKEDELQKLKKDIKALLKEKTVGKNFSNNMFN
;
A
#
# COMPACT_ATOMS: atom_id res chain seq x y z
N CYS A 1 10.36 -4.64 -5.42
CA CYS A 1 9.26 -5.64 -5.37
C CYS A 1 9.42 -6.59 -6.55
N ASP A 2 9.26 -7.90 -6.34
CA ASP A 2 9.55 -8.91 -7.36
C ASP A 2 8.41 -9.94 -7.50
N PRO A 3 7.29 -9.56 -8.14
CA PRO A 3 6.12 -10.43 -8.27
C PRO A 3 6.35 -11.72 -9.06
N LYS A 4 7.43 -11.82 -9.86
CA LYS A 4 7.77 -13.09 -10.54
C LYS A 4 8.22 -14.15 -9.54
N HIS A 5 8.91 -13.72 -8.48
CA HIS A 5 9.38 -14.60 -7.42
C HIS A 5 8.44 -14.63 -6.22
N ASP A 6 7.73 -13.55 -5.94
CA ASP A 6 6.83 -13.35 -4.79
C ASP A 6 5.45 -13.96 -5.04
N SER A 7 5.38 -15.29 -5.21
CA SER A 7 4.10 -15.99 -5.40
C SER A 7 3.22 -15.96 -4.14
N VAL A 8 1.91 -16.21 -4.31
CA VAL A 8 0.94 -16.25 -3.19
C VAL A 8 1.41 -17.16 -2.05
N ALA A 9 1.90 -18.37 -2.38
CA ALA A 9 2.39 -19.32 -1.38
C ALA A 9 3.63 -18.81 -0.63
N LYS A 10 4.55 -18.14 -1.33
CA LYS A 10 5.75 -17.54 -0.71
C LYS A 10 5.40 -16.34 0.16
N MET A 11 4.49 -15.48 -0.29
CA MET A 11 4.00 -14.36 0.52
C MET A 11 3.27 -14.83 1.77
N LYS A 12 2.47 -15.90 1.67
CA LYS A 12 1.84 -16.52 2.84
C LYS A 12 2.87 -17.07 3.82
N HIS A 13 3.84 -17.86 3.34
CA HIS A 13 4.93 -18.38 4.17
C HIS A 13 5.72 -17.25 4.85
N TYR A 14 6.01 -16.18 4.13
CA TYR A 14 6.70 -15.01 4.67
C TYR A 14 5.89 -14.32 5.77
N ALA A 15 4.60 -14.03 5.53
CA ALA A 15 3.70 -13.45 6.54
C ALA A 15 3.60 -14.32 7.80
N ASP A 16 3.54 -15.65 7.64
CA ASP A 16 3.51 -16.60 8.75
C ASP A 16 4.81 -16.58 9.55
N SER A 17 5.96 -16.50 8.87
CA SER A 17 7.27 -16.43 9.53
C SER A 17 7.44 -15.18 10.40
N LEU A 18 6.79 -14.08 9.99
CA LEU A 18 6.74 -12.82 10.75
C LEU A 18 5.66 -12.82 11.84
N LYS A 19 4.84 -13.88 11.94
CA LYS A 19 3.69 -13.99 12.85
C LYS A 19 2.73 -12.80 12.73
N VAL A 20 2.52 -12.35 11.49
CA VAL A 20 1.69 -11.19 11.20
C VAL A 20 0.22 -11.49 11.49
N ASP A 21 -0.48 -10.53 12.08
CA ASP A 21 -1.93 -10.55 12.21
C ASP A 21 -2.58 -10.25 10.84
N THR A 22 -2.99 -11.32 10.14
CA THR A 22 -3.56 -11.23 8.79
C THR A 22 -4.92 -10.54 8.72
N LYS A 23 -5.56 -10.26 9.87
CA LYS A 23 -6.75 -9.40 9.93
C LYS A 23 -6.42 -7.92 9.77
N LYS A 24 -5.15 -7.54 9.93
CA LYS A 24 -4.67 -6.16 9.83
C LYS A 24 -3.71 -5.95 8.66
N TRP A 25 -2.91 -6.96 8.36
CA TRP A 25 -1.86 -6.90 7.35
C TRP A 25 -2.09 -7.97 6.30
N VAL A 26 -2.41 -7.53 5.08
CA VAL A 26 -2.58 -8.39 3.92
C VAL A 26 -1.42 -8.15 2.97
N PHE A 27 -0.71 -9.23 2.64
CA PHE A 27 0.36 -9.19 1.65
C PHE A 27 -0.25 -9.48 0.28
N LEU A 28 0.08 -8.64 -0.70
CA LEU A 28 -0.48 -8.70 -2.04
C LEU A 28 0.61 -8.96 -3.06
N THR A 29 0.27 -9.75 -4.08
CA THR A 29 1.12 -10.02 -5.25
C THR A 29 0.21 -10.17 -6.47
N GLY A 30 0.79 -10.22 -7.67
CA GLY A 30 0.03 -10.25 -8.91
C GLY A 30 0.88 -9.88 -10.13
N ARG A 31 0.24 -9.37 -11.18
CA ARG A 31 0.97 -8.95 -12.38
C ARG A 31 1.82 -7.71 -12.09
N LYS A 32 3.07 -7.73 -12.57
CA LYS A 32 4.05 -6.65 -12.34
C LYS A 32 3.52 -5.28 -12.78
N ASP A 33 2.94 -5.22 -13.98
CA ASP A 33 2.39 -3.98 -14.54
C ASP A 33 1.24 -3.41 -13.71
N SER A 34 0.32 -4.25 -13.25
CA SER A 34 -0.79 -3.85 -12.38
C SER A 34 -0.29 -3.29 -11.05
N LEU A 35 0.68 -3.96 -10.41
CA LEU A 35 1.26 -3.51 -9.14
C LEU A 35 2.02 -2.18 -9.29
N TYR A 36 2.78 -2.01 -10.37
CA TYR A 36 3.57 -0.79 -10.62
C TYR A 36 2.65 0.39 -10.94
N ASN A 37 1.61 0.16 -11.74
CA ASN A 37 0.58 1.16 -12.01
C ASN A 37 -0.15 1.61 -10.73
N MET A 38 -0.52 0.67 -9.85
CA MET A 38 -1.14 1.00 -8.57
C MET A 38 -0.21 1.84 -7.69
N ALA A 39 1.06 1.45 -7.55
CA ALA A 39 2.02 2.17 -6.74
C ALA A 39 2.25 3.61 -7.22
N ARG A 40 2.44 3.82 -8.52
CA ARG A 40 2.74 5.14 -9.11
C ARG A 40 1.51 6.02 -9.26
N ASN A 41 0.44 5.47 -9.83
CA ASN A 41 -0.69 6.28 -10.30
C ASN A 41 -1.87 6.27 -9.32
N SER A 42 -2.06 5.20 -8.55
CA SER A 42 -3.16 5.12 -7.57
C SER A 42 -2.74 5.57 -6.17
N TYR A 43 -1.54 5.20 -5.73
CA TYR A 43 -1.06 5.48 -4.38
C TYR A 43 0.02 6.56 -4.29
N GLY A 44 0.67 6.91 -5.42
CA GLY A 44 1.71 7.94 -5.46
C GLY A 44 2.95 7.61 -4.63
N ILE A 45 3.21 6.32 -4.36
CA ILE A 45 4.33 5.86 -3.53
C ILE A 45 5.61 5.60 -4.34
N ASP A 46 5.61 5.92 -5.63
CA ASP A 46 6.80 5.97 -6.50
C ASP A 46 6.57 7.05 -7.59
N ASP A 47 7.64 7.67 -8.09
CA ASP A 47 7.54 8.69 -9.13
C ASP A 47 7.36 8.03 -10.51
N PRO A 48 6.29 8.35 -11.28
CA PRO A 48 6.14 7.87 -12.66
C PRO A 48 7.35 8.14 -13.56
N LYS A 49 8.18 9.15 -13.26
CA LYS A 49 9.42 9.46 -13.97
C LYS A 49 10.52 8.40 -13.79
N ASN A 50 10.41 7.54 -12.77
CA ASN A 50 11.31 6.41 -12.56
C ASN A 50 11.01 5.24 -13.52
N MET A 51 9.91 5.32 -14.30
CA MET A 51 9.52 4.28 -15.23
C MET A 51 10.50 4.17 -16.40
N VAL A 52 10.99 2.96 -16.64
CA VAL A 52 11.79 2.62 -17.83
C VAL A 52 10.89 2.14 -18.97
N ALA A 53 11.42 2.15 -20.20
CA ALA A 53 10.65 1.81 -21.41
C ALA A 53 10.00 0.42 -21.38
N ASN A 54 10.65 -0.56 -20.73
CA ASN A 54 10.15 -1.92 -20.58
C ASN A 54 10.01 -2.26 -19.10
N VAL A 55 8.77 -2.51 -18.66
CA VAL A 55 8.45 -2.86 -17.27
C VAL A 55 9.19 -4.11 -16.78
N ASN A 56 9.64 -5.00 -17.67
CA ASN A 56 10.44 -6.16 -17.26
C ASN A 56 11.81 -5.76 -16.69
N ASP A 57 12.37 -4.66 -17.19
CA ASP A 57 13.69 -4.14 -16.80
C ASP A 57 13.58 -3.16 -15.61
N ASP A 58 12.36 -2.73 -15.27
CA ASP A 58 12.06 -1.85 -14.15
C ASP A 58 12.16 -2.59 -12.80
N PHE A 59 12.78 -1.99 -11.78
CA PHE A 59 12.81 -2.54 -10.43
C PHE A 59 12.33 -1.50 -9.40
N MET A 60 11.01 -1.45 -9.22
CA MET A 60 10.38 -0.54 -8.27
C MET A 60 10.54 -1.05 -6.84
N HIS A 61 11.02 -0.19 -5.96
CA HIS A 61 11.03 -0.36 -4.52
C HIS A 61 10.68 0.98 -3.87
N SER A 62 9.92 0.95 -2.78
CA SER A 62 9.49 2.16 -2.09
C SER A 62 9.45 1.93 -0.58
N GLN A 63 9.86 2.95 0.15
CA GLN A 63 9.73 3.07 1.61
C GLN A 63 8.50 3.89 2.02
N PHE A 64 7.74 4.40 1.06
CA PHE A 64 6.65 5.32 1.31
C PHE A 64 5.34 4.60 1.68
N PHE A 65 4.60 5.18 2.61
CA PHE A 65 3.25 4.77 2.99
C PHE A 65 2.21 5.74 2.42
N ALA A 66 1.09 5.20 1.93
CA ALA A 66 -0.09 5.98 1.57
C ALA A 66 -1.21 5.73 2.58
N LEU A 67 -1.79 6.80 3.13
CA LEU A 67 -2.99 6.71 3.96
C LEU A 67 -4.23 6.78 3.07
N VAL A 68 -5.01 5.71 3.01
CA VAL A 68 -6.20 5.62 2.15
C VAL A 68 -7.47 5.65 3.00
N ASP A 69 -8.44 6.48 2.64
CA ASP A 69 -9.71 6.55 3.34
C ASP A 69 -10.74 5.50 2.89
N LYS A 70 -11.90 5.51 3.54
CA LYS A 70 -13.01 4.58 3.28
C LYS A 70 -13.61 4.71 1.88
N ASN A 71 -13.34 5.80 1.17
CA ASN A 71 -13.77 6.02 -0.21
C ASN A 71 -12.69 5.59 -1.22
N GLY A 72 -11.57 5.02 -0.75
CA GLY A 72 -10.45 4.64 -1.59
C GLY A 72 -9.56 5.80 -2.01
N ILE A 73 -9.69 6.97 -1.36
CA ILE A 73 -8.93 8.16 -1.70
C ILE A 73 -7.67 8.25 -0.83
N VAL A 74 -6.51 8.46 -1.45
CA VAL A 74 -5.26 8.74 -0.75
C VAL A 74 -5.37 10.13 -0.10
N ARG A 75 -5.09 10.21 1.20
CA ARG A 75 -5.23 11.42 2.00
C ARG A 75 -3.87 12.05 2.25
N GLY A 76 -3.79 13.36 2.03
CA GLY A 76 -2.59 14.15 2.33
C GLY A 76 -1.44 13.87 1.38
N GLN A 77 -0.25 13.62 1.95
CA GLN A 77 0.98 13.26 1.23
C GLN A 77 1.30 11.78 1.48
N VAL A 78 2.18 11.20 0.67
CA VAL A 78 2.85 9.95 1.04
C VAL A 78 3.84 10.22 2.18
N TYR A 79 4.00 9.24 3.07
CA TYR A 79 4.84 9.34 4.27
C TYR A 79 6.08 8.48 4.10
N ASP A 80 7.26 9.01 4.39
CA ASP A 80 8.51 8.26 4.42
C ASP A 80 8.59 7.36 5.65
N GLY A 81 8.55 6.05 5.42
CA GLY A 81 8.60 5.03 6.47
C GLY A 81 9.91 4.97 7.26
N LEU A 82 10.98 5.60 6.78
CA LEU A 82 12.26 5.67 7.49
C LEU A 82 12.44 6.94 8.32
N LYS A 83 11.51 7.91 8.21
CA LYS A 83 11.57 9.16 8.96
C LYS A 83 10.58 9.16 10.13
N GLU A 84 11.12 9.28 11.34
CA GLU A 84 10.31 9.21 12.57
C GLU A 84 9.25 10.32 12.65
N ASP A 85 9.57 11.55 12.23
CA ASP A 85 8.64 12.67 12.22
C ASP A 85 7.46 12.44 11.27
N GLU A 86 7.72 11.85 10.09
CA GLU A 86 6.67 11.47 9.14
C GLU A 86 5.80 10.32 9.67
N LEU A 87 6.38 9.34 10.35
CA LEU A 87 5.62 8.27 11.03
C LEU A 87 4.73 8.81 12.16
N GLN A 88 5.20 9.79 12.94
CA GLN A 88 4.38 10.43 13.96
C GLN A 88 3.23 11.25 13.36
N LYS A 89 3.49 11.93 12.23
CA LYS A 89 2.44 12.60 11.44
C LYS A 89 1.41 11.59 10.92
N LEU A 90 1.84 10.46 10.33
CA LEU A 90 0.96 9.39 9.87
C LEU A 90 0.04 8.88 11.00
N LYS A 91 0.60 8.62 12.19
CA LYS A 91 -0.19 8.21 13.37
C LYS A 91 -1.25 9.24 13.77
N LYS A 92 -0.92 10.53 13.69
CA LYS A 92 -1.86 11.62 13.98
C LYS A 92 -2.98 11.68 12.93
N ASP A 93 -2.62 11.57 11.66
CA ASP A 93 -3.56 11.66 10.54
C ASP A 93 -4.51 10.45 10.50
N ILE A 94 -4.02 9.25 10.81
CA ILE A 94 -4.88 8.06 11.03
C ILE A 94 -5.92 8.33 12.12
N LYS A 95 -5.52 8.89 13.28
CA LYS A 95 -6.44 9.20 14.38
C LYS A 95 -7.47 10.26 13.99
N ALA A 96 -7.10 11.21 13.14
CA ALA A 96 -8.03 12.20 12.62
C ALA A 96 -9.03 11.55 11.65
N LEU A 97 -8.53 10.74 10.71
CA LEU A 97 -9.33 10.05 9.70
C LEU A 97 -10.36 9.10 10.32
N LEU A 98 -10.00 8.39 11.39
CA LEU A 98 -10.91 7.51 12.12
C LEU A 98 -12.08 8.26 12.80
N LYS A 99 -11.93 9.56 13.06
CA LYS A 99 -12.99 10.42 13.63
C LYS A 99 -13.88 11.06 12.57
N GLU A 100 -13.51 10.98 11.28
CA GLU A 100 -14.32 11.55 10.20
C GLU A 100 -15.66 10.83 10.09
N LYS A 101 -16.74 11.61 10.00
CA LYS A 101 -18.06 11.07 9.70
C LYS A 101 -18.06 10.54 8.27
N THR A 102 -18.50 9.31 8.07
CA THR A 102 -18.66 8.73 6.74
C THR A 102 -19.73 9.51 5.97
N VAL A 103 -19.32 10.28 4.97
CA VAL A 103 -20.23 10.97 4.05
C VAL A 103 -20.49 10.04 2.85
N GLY A 104 -21.52 9.20 2.96
CA GLY A 104 -22.15 8.55 1.80
C GLY A 104 -21.52 7.25 1.26
N LYS A 105 -22.43 6.30 0.95
CA LYS A 105 -22.31 4.94 0.39
C LYS A 105 -21.47 3.92 1.19
N ASN A 106 -22.13 2.80 1.48
CA ASN A 106 -21.63 1.65 2.21
C ASN A 106 -20.30 1.16 1.63
N PHE A 107 -19.23 1.32 2.41
CA PHE A 107 -17.97 0.62 2.20
C PHE A 107 -18.23 -0.89 2.27
N SER A 108 -18.28 -1.55 1.11
CA SER A 108 -18.51 -2.99 1.00
C SER A 108 -17.17 -3.70 1.09
N ASN A 109 -16.66 -3.87 2.31
CA ASN A 109 -15.42 -4.61 2.56
C ASN A 109 -15.74 -6.05 2.93
N ASN A 110 -16.12 -6.86 1.94
CA ASN A 110 -16.26 -8.31 2.10
C ASN A 110 -14.90 -9.04 2.23
N MET A 111 -13.79 -8.32 2.38
CA MET A 111 -12.43 -8.88 2.47
C MET A 111 -12.04 -9.27 3.91
N PHE A 112 -12.71 -8.72 4.93
CA PHE A 112 -12.36 -8.91 6.35
C PHE A 112 -13.51 -9.41 7.23
N ASN A 113 -14.64 -9.81 6.63
CA ASN A 113 -15.76 -10.47 7.34
C ASN A 113 -15.60 -11.99 7.29
#